data_AF-A0A561UZD4-F1
#
_entry.id   AF-A0A561UZD4-F1
#
_cell.length_a   1.000
_cell.length_b   1.000
_cell.length_c   1.000
_cell.angle_alpha   90.00
_cell.angle_beta   90.00
_cell.angle_gamma   90.00
#
_symmetry.space_group_name_H-M   'P 1'
#
loop_
_entity.id
_entity.type
_entity.pdbx_description
1 polymer ?
#
loop_
_entity_poly.entity_id
_entity_poly.type
_entity_poly.pdbx_seq_one_letter_code
_entity_poly.pdbx_strand_id
1 'polypeptide(L)' 'MRYFHGCYSVGDDTMWGVNRRKKGAANTLAALKSIRATRPDGAPIYVILDNLSAHKGADIRRWAKKNKVELCFTPTYAS' A
#
# COMPACT_ATOMS: atom_id res chain seq x y z
N MET A 1 12.91 -10.66 -14.48
CA MET A 1 11.56 -10.06 -14.43
C MET A 1 11.58 -8.82 -13.53
N ARG A 2 10.87 -7.73 -13.89
CA ARG A 2 10.69 -6.55 -13.01
C ARG A 2 9.21 -6.47 -12.61
N TYR A 3 8.95 -6.00 -11.40
CA TYR A 3 7.61 -5.84 -10.85
C TYR A 3 7.31 -4.35 -10.67
N PHE A 4 6.28 -3.84 -11.33
CA PHE A 4 5.81 -2.49 -11.06
C PHE A 4 4.98 -2.49 -9.78
N HIS A 5 5.37 -1.66 -8.81
CA HIS A 5 4.58 -1.43 -7.60
C HIS A 5 3.83 -0.12 -7.79
N GLY A 6 2.58 -0.23 -8.27
CA GLY A 6 1.71 0.91 -8.53
C GLY A 6 0.87 1.29 -7.31
N CYS A 7 0.51 2.57 -7.25
CA CYS A 7 -0.41 3.16 -6.29
C CYS A 7 -1.37 4.06 -7.07
N TYR A 8 -2.65 3.96 -6.78
CA TYR A 8 -3.70 4.74 -7.44
C TYR A 8 -4.55 5.45 -6.40
N SER A 9 -4.67 6.76 -6.54
CA SER A 9 -5.55 7.60 -5.75
C SER A 9 -6.87 7.77 -6.48
N VAL A 10 -7.93 7.17 -5.94
CA VAL A 10 -9.27 7.25 -6.54
C VAL A 10 -9.80 8.68 -6.56
N GLY A 11 -9.59 9.43 -5.46
CA GLY A 11 -10.11 10.80 -5.35
C GLY A 11 -9.38 11.82 -6.22
N ASP A 12 -8.11 11.58 -6.52
CA ASP A 12 -7.30 12.51 -7.35
C ASP A 12 -7.13 12.01 -8.79
N ASP A 13 -7.71 10.85 -9.14
CA ASP A 13 -7.50 10.16 -10.42
C ASP A 13 -6.02 10.11 -10.84
N THR A 14 -5.15 9.80 -9.88
CA THR A 14 -3.69 9.89 -10.06
C THR A 14 -3.01 8.57 -9.74
N MET A 15 -2.15 8.11 -10.64
CA MET A 15 -1.34 6.90 -10.46
C MET A 15 0.15 7.21 -10.42
N TRP A 16 0.87 6.55 -9.52
CA TRP A 16 2.33 6.57 -9.48
C TRP A 16 2.88 5.19 -9.08
N GLY A 17 4.18 4.99 -9.22
CA GLY A 17 4.79 3.73 -8.80
C GLY A 17 6.27 3.62 -9.12
N VAL A 18 6.85 2.49 -8.73
CA VAL A 18 8.28 2.21 -8.90
C VAL A 18 8.49 0.80 -9.42
N ASN A 19 9.40 0.65 -10.39
CA ASN A 19 9.87 -0.66 -10.84
C ASN A 19 10.81 -1.30 -9.80
N ARG A 20 10.45 -2.51 -9.34
CA ARG A 20 11.19 -3.29 -8.35
C ARG A 20 11.77 -4.56 -8.97
N ARG A 21 12.94 -4.96 -8.48
CA ARG A 21 13.60 -6.22 -8.92
C ARG A 21 12.96 -7.48 -8.32
N LYS A 22 12.32 -7.36 -7.16
CA LYS A 22 11.66 -8.47 -6.43
C LYS A 22 10.37 -8.00 -5.75
N LYS A 23 9.44 -8.91 -5.51
CA LYS A 23 8.31 -8.70 -4.57
C LYS A 23 8.82 -8.74 -3.12
N GLY A 24 8.11 -8.11 -2.19
CA GLY A 24 8.44 -8.22 -0.76
C GLY A 24 7.88 -7.11 0.12
N ALA A 25 7.86 -7.37 1.43
CA ALA A 25 7.26 -6.50 2.44
C ALA A 25 7.88 -5.09 2.48
N ALA A 26 9.20 -4.96 2.29
CA ALA A 26 9.86 -3.66 2.25
C ALA A 26 9.32 -2.76 1.12
N ASN A 27 8.98 -3.35 -0.04
CA ASN A 27 8.40 -2.60 -1.14
C ASN A 27 6.98 -2.14 -0.82
N THR A 28 6.17 -2.98 -0.15
CA THR A 28 4.85 -2.59 0.33
C THR A 28 4.93 -1.46 1.34
N LEU A 29 5.82 -1.53 2.33
CA LEU A 29 5.98 -0.46 3.30
C LEU A 29 6.42 0.86 2.64
N ALA A 30 7.30 0.80 1.63
CA ALA A 30 7.69 1.98 0.87
C ALA A 30 6.52 2.59 0.09
N ALA A 31 5.67 1.75 -0.52
CA ALA A 31 4.48 2.20 -1.22
C ALA A 31 3.46 2.86 -0.28
N LEU A 32 3.17 2.24 0.87
CA LEU A 32 2.29 2.80 1.88
C LEU A 32 2.78 4.16 2.40
N LYS A 33 4.10 4.32 2.60
CA LYS A 33 4.71 5.62 2.94
C LYS A 33 4.49 6.65 1.84
N SER A 34 4.62 6.27 0.57
CA SER A 34 4.35 7.18 -0.55
C SER A 34 2.88 7.61 -0.60
N ILE A 35 1.93 6.69 -0.38
CA ILE A 35 0.49 7.00 -0.29
C ILE A 35 0.20 7.96 0.85
N ARG A 36 0.77 7.75 2.04
CA ARG A 36 0.57 8.70 3.15
C ARG A 36 1.11 10.09 2.84
N ALA A 37 2.23 10.18 2.11
CA ALA A 37 2.84 11.46 1.76
C ALA A 37 1.99 12.28 0.78
N THR A 38 1.14 11.65 -0.05
CA THR A 38 0.25 12.39 -0.96
C THR A 38 -0.95 13.03 -0.24
N ARG A 39 -1.23 12.65 1.00
CA ARG A 39 -2.33 13.20 1.81
C ARG A 39 -1.76 13.78 3.12
N PRO A 40 -1.34 15.05 3.13
CA PRO A 40 -0.77 15.69 4.32
C PRO A 40 -1.83 16.16 5.34
N ASP A 41 -3.12 16.07 5.01
CA ASP A 41 -4.26 16.53 5.82
C ASP A 41 -4.43 15.83 7.19
N GLY A 42 -3.70 14.73 7.44
CA GLY A 42 -3.81 13.95 8.66
C GLY A 42 -5.11 13.15 8.81
N ALA A 43 -5.96 13.12 7.79
CA ALA A 43 -7.16 12.28 7.73
C ALA A 43 -6.77 10.81 7.50
N PRO A 44 -7.59 9.83 7.95
CA PRO A 44 -7.34 8.42 7.65
C PRO A 44 -7.28 8.15 6.15
N ILE A 45 -6.40 7.24 5.74
CA ILE A 45 -6.34 6.74 4.35
C ILE A 45 -6.70 5.26 4.37
N TYR A 46 -7.60 4.86 3.47
CA TYR A 46 -7.95 3.47 3.25
C TYR A 46 -7.21 2.95 2.02
N VAL A 47 -6.48 1.86 2.19
CA VAL A 47 -5.71 1.25 1.11
C VAL A 47 -6.26 -0.15 0.86
N ILE A 48 -6.82 -0.35 -0.33
CA ILE A 48 -7.34 -1.66 -0.77
C ILE A 48 -6.19 -2.44 -1.42
N LEU A 49 -5.93 -3.65 -0.92
CA LEU A 49 -4.81 -4.50 -1.32
C LEU A 49 -5.28 -5.95 -1.50
N ASP A 50 -4.55 -6.74 -2.29
CA ASP A 50 -4.78 -8.19 -2.34
C ASP A 50 -4.39 -8.87 -1.01
N ASN A 51 -4.86 -10.10 -0.78
CA ASN A 51 -4.61 -10.82 0.48
C ASN A 51 -3.21 -11.46 0.56
N LEU A 52 -2.19 -10.90 -0.10
CA LEU A 52 -0.85 -11.47 -0.14
C LEU A 52 -0.14 -11.35 1.23
N SER A 53 0.62 -12.38 1.62
CA SER A 53 1.35 -12.41 2.90
C SER A 53 2.34 -11.26 3.07
N ALA A 54 2.94 -10.80 1.96
CA ALA A 54 3.86 -9.67 1.94
C ALA A 54 3.25 -8.34 2.43
N HIS A 55 1.91 -8.22 2.44
CA HIS A 55 1.21 -7.01 2.89
C HIS A 55 0.83 -7.04 4.38
N LYS A 56 1.00 -8.18 5.04
CA LYS A 56 0.44 -8.45 6.37
C LYS A 56 1.47 -8.54 7.49
N GLY A 57 2.75 -8.26 7.20
CA GLY A 57 3.83 -8.32 8.19
C GLY A 57 3.60 -7.40 9.40
N ALA A 58 4.10 -7.80 10.58
CA ALA A 58 3.92 -7.06 11.83
C ALA A 58 4.38 -5.60 11.75
N ASP A 59 5.50 -5.36 11.06
CA ASP A 59 6.06 -4.02 10.88
C ASP A 59 5.16 -3.13 10.02
N ILE A 60 4.55 -3.70 8.98
CA ILE A 60 3.60 -3.00 8.11
C ILE A 60 2.36 -2.61 8.91
N ARG A 61 1.78 -3.56 9.67
CA ARG A 61 0.60 -3.30 10.51
C ARG A 61 0.87 -2.24 11.57
N ARG A 62 2.02 -2.33 12.24
CA ARG A 62 2.43 -1.35 13.27
C ARG A 62 2.62 0.04 12.66
N TRP A 63 3.27 0.13 11.50
CA TRP A 63 3.43 1.40 10.80
C TRP A 63 2.08 1.97 10.36
N ALA A 64 1.21 1.15 9.76
CA ALA A 64 -0.09 1.58 9.25
C ALA A 64 -0.97 2.17 10.37
N LYS A 65 -1.08 1.46 11.50
CA LYS A 65 -1.78 1.93 12.70
C LYS A 65 -1.24 3.27 13.20
N LYS A 66 0.08 3.45 13.25
CA LYS A 66 0.71 4.70 13.71
C LYS A 66 0.43 5.89 12.77
N ASN A 67 0.20 5.64 11.48
CA ASN A 67 0.09 6.68 10.44
C ASN A 67 -1.35 6.88 9.94
N LYS A 68 -2.36 6.36 10.65
CA LYS A 68 -3.79 6.42 10.25
C LYS A 68 -4.00 5.87 8.83
N VAL A 69 -3.36 4.74 8.53
CA VAL A 69 -3.54 4.01 7.29
C VAL A 69 -4.27 2.71 7.62
N GLU A 70 -5.47 2.56 7.08
CA GLU A 70 -6.28 1.36 7.21
C GLU A 70 -6.02 0.43 6.01
N LEU A 71 -5.71 -0.84 6.28
CA LEU A 71 -5.42 -1.84 5.25
C LEU A 71 -6.65 -2.71 5.02
N CYS A 72 -7.27 -2.57 3.86
CA CYS A 72 -8.46 -3.31 3.46
C CYS A 72 -8.07 -4.43 2.49
N PHE A 73 -8.11 -5.68 2.93
CA PHE A 73 -7.72 -6.81 2.10
C PHE A 73 -8.92 -7.36 1.32
N THR A 74 -8.75 -7.57 0.01
CA THR A 74 -9.75 -8.29 -0.78
C THR A 74 -9.78 -9.79 -0.40
N PRO A 75 -10.89 -10.50 -0.61
CA PRO A 75 -10.94 -11.95 -0.44
C PRO A 75 -9.87 -12.68 -1.25
N THR A 76 -9.40 -13.83 -0.75
CA THR A 76 -8.33 -14.64 -1.37
C THR A 76 -8.64 -15.09 -2.81
N TYR A 77 -9.90 -15.05 -3.23
CA TYR A 77 -10.38 -15.36 -4.58
C TYR A 77 -11.29 -14.26 -5.13
N ALA A 78 -10.87 -13.00 -5.03
CA ALA A 78 -11.50 -11.91 -5.76
C ALA A 78 -10.82 -11.78 -7.13
N SER A 79 -11.42 -12.40 -8.15
CA SER A 79 -11.09 -12.24 -9.57
C SER A 79 -12.21 -11.51 -10.29
#